data_AF-A0A6A7VT60-F1
#
_entry.id   AF-A0A6A7VT60-F1
#
_cell.length_a   1.000
_cell.length_b   1.000
_cell.length_c   1.000
_cell.angle_alpha   90.00
_cell.angle_beta   90.00
_cell.angle_gamma   90.00
#
_symmetry.space_group_name_H-M   'P 1'
#
loop_
_entity.id
_entity.type
_entity.pdbx_description
1 polymer ?
#
loop_
_entity_poly.entity_id
_entity_poly.type
_entity_poly.pdbx_seq_one_letter_code
_entity_poly.pdbx_strand_id
1 'polypeptide(L)'
;MPIFNFYRFENKQVDNEPSFFAAEEAAEARFNQGKYQSPRECFGSFFTSKQRHQLSIMKSHGSAGAYNHELYNCDVVVSACQDVILLELESNGTKTTIENKKRVKHPNHPYCRVIIDNREGYQIVAIEKNAAFSGDTDKAALVLQKGFNQKLSVYGREIVIQPLHKKTTDFWPVVWDIRKKFNDRVRFIKLDFRGEGENKSADGLMALITQLARKGDCAALLELSHKPGSPEINLQELHDDLTHIAAICLNEGIFDLTVHFAHFGCYRYGADIMAQFGIEEEAISSFGVELLSCFDGNSPTFALIQWMDKMNEILKDYANTGILQKGRKKGPRRKAC
;
A
#
# COMPACT_ATOMS: atom_id res chain seq x y z
N MET A 1 -10.98 -8.41 -4.94
CA MET A 1 -9.55 -8.66 -4.76
C MET A 1 -8.88 -7.34 -4.38
N PRO A 2 -8.54 -7.14 -3.11
CA PRO A 2 -7.84 -5.94 -2.65
C PRO A 2 -6.45 -5.83 -3.28
N ILE A 3 -6.01 -4.60 -3.56
CA ILE A 3 -4.68 -4.29 -4.08
C ILE A 3 -3.92 -3.54 -3.00
N PHE A 4 -2.67 -3.90 -2.78
CA PHE A 4 -1.81 -3.30 -1.77
C PHE A 4 -0.61 -2.62 -2.39
N ASN A 5 -0.29 -1.46 -1.83
CA ASN A 5 0.95 -0.74 -2.07
C ASN A 5 1.96 -1.11 -0.99
N PHE A 6 3.19 -1.41 -1.39
CA PHE A 6 4.22 -1.89 -0.46
C PHE A 6 5.23 -0.83 -0.06
N TYR A 7 5.62 -0.92 1.20
CA TYR A 7 6.58 -0.06 1.86
C TYR A 7 7.56 -0.93 2.64
N ARG A 8 8.79 -0.45 2.80
CA ARG A 8 9.72 -0.96 3.80
C ARG A 8 9.64 -0.07 5.03
N PHE A 9 9.69 -0.65 6.22
CA PHE A 9 9.84 0.14 7.43
C PHE A 9 11.13 -0.22 8.16
N GLU A 10 11.75 0.79 8.77
CA GLU A 10 12.94 0.62 9.58
C GLU A 10 12.64 1.14 10.98
N ASN A 11 13.04 0.38 12.01
CA ASN A 11 12.82 0.76 13.40
C ASN A 11 14.16 1.19 14.04
N LYS A 12 14.38 2.50 14.07
CA LYS A 12 15.64 3.15 14.45
C LYS A 12 15.60 3.68 15.87
N GLN A 13 16.77 3.81 16.46
CA GLN A 13 16.95 4.57 17.69
C GLN A 13 17.00 6.06 17.34
N VAL A 14 16.32 6.90 18.12
CA VAL A 14 16.34 8.35 17.92
C VAL A 14 17.67 8.86 18.48
N ASP A 15 18.47 9.51 17.63
CA ASP A 15 19.64 10.27 18.08
C ASP A 15 19.11 11.52 18.81
N ASN A 16 19.18 11.53 20.14
CA ASN A 16 18.74 12.66 20.94
C ASN A 16 19.63 13.88 20.64
N GLU A 17 19.14 14.85 19.87
CA GLU A 17 19.69 16.21 19.92
C GLU A 17 19.47 16.78 21.33
N PRO A 18 20.39 17.62 21.83
CA PRO A 18 20.31 18.13 23.20
C PRO A 18 19.14 19.10 23.36
N SER A 19 17.99 18.56 23.78
CA SER A 19 16.85 19.27 24.37
C SER A 19 17.19 19.74 25.79
N PHE A 20 16.58 20.85 26.23
CA PHE A 20 16.73 21.35 27.61
C PHE A 20 16.20 20.35 28.68
N PHE A 21 15.35 19.41 28.29
CA PHE A 21 14.83 18.31 29.13
C PHE A 21 15.43 16.95 28.73
N ALA A 22 16.43 16.92 27.82
CA ALA A 22 16.95 15.69 27.24
C ALA A 22 17.51 14.71 28.27
N ALA A 23 17.98 15.19 29.44
CA ALA A 23 18.51 14.30 30.47
C ALA A 23 17.41 13.46 31.15
N GLU A 24 16.24 14.03 31.37
CA GLU A 24 15.11 13.38 32.06
C GLU A 24 14.33 12.50 31.08
N GLU A 25 14.05 13.00 29.87
CA GLU A 25 13.46 12.23 28.77
C GLU A 25 14.37 11.06 28.33
N ALA A 26 15.69 11.26 28.30
CA ALA A 26 16.63 10.18 28.03
C ALA A 26 16.74 9.18 29.19
N ALA A 27 16.53 9.59 30.44
CA ALA A 27 16.54 8.68 31.59
C ALA A 27 15.32 7.77 31.58
N GLU A 28 14.12 8.31 31.32
CA GLU A 28 12.90 7.51 31.12
C GLU A 28 13.02 6.60 29.88
N ALA A 29 13.52 7.12 28.76
CA ALA A 29 13.74 6.31 27.56
C ALA A 29 14.74 5.17 27.82
N ARG A 30 15.84 5.41 28.54
CA ARG A 30 16.83 4.37 28.91
C ARG A 30 16.25 3.32 29.86
N PHE A 31 15.43 3.74 30.82
CA PHE A 31 14.73 2.81 31.72
C PHE A 31 13.75 1.92 30.93
N ASN A 32 12.95 2.52 30.05
CA ASN A 32 11.99 1.82 29.22
C ASN A 32 12.63 0.99 28.10
N GLN A 33 13.83 1.33 27.63
CA GLN A 33 14.62 0.55 26.67
C GLN A 33 15.00 -0.82 27.24
N GLY A 34 15.25 -0.93 28.54
CA GLY A 34 15.52 -2.21 29.20
C GLY A 34 14.32 -3.15 29.26
N LYS A 35 13.11 -2.69 28.90
CA LYS A 35 11.88 -3.48 28.96
C LYS A 35 11.74 -4.51 27.84
N TYR A 36 12.38 -4.27 26.70
CA TYR A 36 12.26 -5.12 25.51
C TYR A 36 13.64 -5.56 25.03
N GLN A 37 13.79 -6.82 24.66
CA GLN A 37 15.07 -7.39 24.25
C GLN A 37 15.45 -7.00 22.82
N SER A 38 14.44 -6.67 21.99
CA SER A 38 14.68 -6.31 20.60
C SER A 38 13.78 -5.17 20.10
N PRO A 39 14.21 -4.47 19.04
CA PRO A 39 13.39 -3.51 18.33
C PRO A 39 12.02 -4.03 17.89
N ARG A 40 12.03 -5.27 17.42
CA ARG A 40 10.87 -6.02 16.95
C ARG A 40 9.88 -6.24 18.07
N GLU A 41 10.35 -6.67 19.23
CA GLU A 41 9.51 -6.93 20.40
C GLU A 41 8.87 -5.64 20.92
N CYS A 42 9.64 -4.55 20.97
CA CYS A 42 9.12 -3.24 21.37
C CYS A 42 7.97 -2.79 20.46
N PHE A 43 8.14 -2.84 19.14
CA PHE A 43 7.08 -2.46 18.21
C PHE A 43 5.93 -3.48 18.19
N GLY A 44 6.25 -4.77 18.23
CA GLY A 44 5.29 -5.86 18.29
C GLY A 44 4.39 -5.82 19.53
N SER A 45 4.90 -5.26 20.64
CA SER A 45 4.14 -5.11 21.89
C SER A 45 2.89 -4.23 21.78
N PHE A 46 2.85 -3.33 20.79
CA PHE A 46 1.63 -2.56 20.50
C PHE A 46 0.53 -3.44 19.88
N PHE A 47 0.83 -4.65 19.40
CA PHE A 47 -0.12 -5.46 18.64
C PHE A 47 -0.43 -6.81 19.31
N THR A 48 -0.12 -6.95 20.60
CA THR A 48 -0.30 -8.21 21.34
C THR A 48 -1.77 -8.52 21.67
N SER A 49 -2.65 -7.53 21.58
CA SER A 49 -4.09 -7.70 21.79
C SER A 49 -4.87 -7.02 20.66
N LYS A 50 -6.14 -7.41 20.49
CA LYS A 50 -7.08 -6.74 19.56
C LYS A 50 -7.53 -5.40 20.13
N GLN A 51 -6.57 -4.49 20.28
CA GLN A 51 -6.81 -3.16 20.83
C GLN A 51 -7.02 -2.13 19.72
N ARG A 52 -7.80 -1.11 20.04
CA ARG A 52 -7.94 0.10 19.23
C ARG A 52 -6.84 1.08 19.60
N HIS A 53 -6.10 1.54 18.62
CA HIS A 53 -5.12 2.62 18.77
C HIS A 53 -5.67 3.93 18.21
N GLN A 54 -5.62 4.98 19.02
CA GLN A 54 -5.76 6.34 18.52
C GLN A 54 -4.38 6.89 18.15
N LEU A 55 -4.23 7.28 16.89
CA LEU A 55 -3.02 7.86 16.32
C LEU A 55 -3.22 9.36 16.16
N SER A 56 -2.45 10.18 16.88
CA SER A 56 -2.56 11.63 16.85
C SER A 56 -1.59 12.23 15.84
N ILE A 57 -2.06 13.14 14.98
CA ILE A 57 -1.23 13.83 14.01
C ILE A 57 -1.39 15.34 14.17
N MET A 58 -0.28 16.04 14.36
CA MET A 58 -0.28 17.50 14.34
C MET A 58 -0.52 18.02 12.91
N LYS A 59 -1.58 18.83 12.75
CA LYS A 59 -1.77 19.62 11.53
C LYS A 59 -0.81 20.81 11.54
N SER A 60 -0.04 20.95 10.46
CA SER A 60 0.87 22.09 10.24
C SER A 60 0.17 23.32 9.66
N HIS A 61 -1.16 23.32 9.56
CA HIS A 61 -1.92 24.42 8.97
C HIS A 61 -3.07 24.83 9.88
N GLY A 62 -2.82 25.87 10.66
CA GLY A 62 -3.80 26.74 11.29
C GLY A 62 -3.23 28.15 11.28
N SER A 63 -3.93 29.08 10.64
CA SER A 63 -3.71 30.51 10.85
C SER A 63 -3.92 30.79 12.34
N ALA A 64 -2.88 31.31 13.00
CA ALA A 64 -2.79 31.60 14.44
C ALA A 64 -2.68 30.38 15.37
N GLY A 65 -1.45 29.88 15.57
CA GLY A 65 -0.94 29.35 16.85
C GLY A 65 -1.60 28.12 17.50
N ALA A 66 -2.73 27.62 17.00
CA ALA A 66 -3.41 26.46 17.55
C ALA A 66 -2.85 25.17 16.94
N TYR A 67 -2.12 24.39 17.75
CA TYR A 67 -1.72 23.03 17.42
C TYR A 67 -2.97 22.13 17.37
N ASN A 68 -3.60 22.06 16.21
CA ASN A 68 -4.75 21.17 16.02
C ASN A 68 -4.25 19.75 15.75
N HIS A 69 -4.60 18.84 16.65
CA HIS A 69 -4.37 17.41 16.49
C HIS A 69 -5.55 16.76 15.77
N GLU A 70 -5.25 15.89 14.81
CA GLU A 70 -6.22 15.02 14.17
C GLU A 70 -6.01 13.59 14.67
N LEU A 71 -7.07 12.97 15.16
CA LEU A 71 -7.05 11.61 15.69
C LEU A 71 -7.52 10.63 14.61
N TYR A 72 -6.74 9.60 14.35
CA TYR A 72 -7.08 8.50 13.46
C TYR A 72 -7.25 7.23 14.28
N ASN A 73 -8.32 6.48 14.04
CA ASN A 73 -8.52 5.18 14.68
C ASN A 73 -7.83 4.10 13.87
N CYS A 74 -7.10 3.23 14.55
CA CYS A 74 -6.40 2.08 13.99
C CYS A 74 -6.73 0.85 14.83
N ASP A 75 -7.49 -0.07 14.28
CA ASP A 75 -7.95 -1.28 14.95
C ASP A 75 -7.04 -2.46 14.62
N VAL A 76 -6.62 -3.21 15.65
CA VAL A 76 -5.87 -4.47 15.47
C VAL A 76 -6.85 -5.61 15.24
N VAL A 77 -7.03 -6.01 13.98
CA VAL A 77 -7.95 -7.09 13.58
C VAL A 77 -7.39 -8.46 13.97
N VAL A 78 -6.10 -8.66 13.66
CA VAL A 78 -5.34 -9.87 14.03
C VAL A 78 -4.05 -9.42 14.71
N SER A 79 -3.93 -9.76 16.00
CA SER A 79 -2.72 -9.57 16.80
C SER A 79 -1.57 -10.38 16.22
N ALA A 80 -0.33 -9.93 16.43
CA ALA A 80 0.91 -10.49 15.87
C ALA A 80 0.92 -12.03 15.76
N CYS A 81 0.46 -12.55 14.62
CA CYS A 81 0.36 -13.97 14.35
C CYS A 81 1.57 -14.34 13.49
N GLN A 82 2.51 -15.08 14.07
CA GLN A 82 3.84 -15.30 13.48
C GLN A 82 4.53 -13.97 13.09
N ASP A 83 4.37 -12.93 13.93
CA ASP A 83 4.86 -11.55 13.71
C ASP A 83 4.30 -10.82 12.48
N VAL A 84 3.24 -11.34 11.88
CA VAL A 84 2.43 -10.63 10.89
C VAL A 84 1.17 -10.09 11.57
N ILE A 85 0.86 -8.82 11.32
CA ILE A 85 -0.22 -8.08 11.97
C ILE A 85 -1.17 -7.56 10.90
N LEU A 86 -2.48 -7.69 11.12
CA LEU A 86 -3.52 -7.10 10.28
C LEU A 86 -4.23 -5.98 11.04
N LEU A 87 -4.25 -4.80 10.44
CA LEU A 87 -4.86 -3.59 10.99
C LEU A 87 -5.93 -3.04 10.04
N GLU A 88 -6.88 -2.30 10.61
CA GLU A 88 -7.81 -1.43 9.88
C GLU A 88 -7.58 0.02 10.31
N LEU A 89 -7.18 0.87 9.35
CA LEU A 89 -6.91 2.28 9.58
C LEU A 89 -8.05 3.13 8.99
N GLU A 90 -8.79 3.82 9.87
CA GLU A 90 -9.87 4.72 9.48
C GLU A 90 -9.36 6.07 8.99
N SER A 91 -9.89 6.56 7.87
CA SER A 91 -9.67 7.91 7.37
C SER A 91 -10.75 8.85 7.90
N ASN A 92 -10.37 10.08 8.23
CA ASN A 92 -11.32 11.13 8.60
C ASN A 92 -11.90 11.80 7.34
N GLY A 93 -12.88 11.15 6.73
CA GLY A 93 -13.59 11.67 5.56
C GLY A 93 -14.91 12.34 5.89
N THR A 94 -15.45 13.08 4.93
CA THR A 94 -16.84 13.55 4.94
C THR A 94 -17.47 13.23 3.59
N LYS A 95 -18.67 12.66 3.60
CA LYS A 95 -19.45 12.42 2.38
C LYS A 95 -20.49 13.53 2.24
N THR A 96 -20.59 14.14 1.07
CA THR A 96 -21.65 15.11 0.78
C THR A 96 -22.78 14.39 0.06
N THR A 97 -23.98 14.45 0.61
CA THR A 97 -25.23 13.96 0.00
C THR A 97 -26.12 15.14 -0.36
N ILE A 98 -27.10 14.93 -1.23
CA ILE A 98 -28.13 15.93 -1.52
C ILE A 98 -29.42 15.47 -0.85
N GLU A 99 -29.83 16.18 0.19
CA GLU A 99 -31.10 15.97 0.89
C GLU A 99 -31.99 17.18 0.63
N ASN A 100 -33.21 16.98 0.13
CA ASN A 100 -34.16 18.06 -0.15
C ASN A 100 -33.57 19.21 -1.00
N LYS A 101 -32.82 18.87 -2.05
CA LYS A 101 -32.10 19.81 -2.94
C LYS A 101 -31.00 20.64 -2.22
N LYS A 102 -30.63 20.30 -0.99
CA LYS A 102 -29.54 20.93 -0.23
C LYS A 102 -28.38 19.97 -0.08
N ARG A 103 -27.16 20.47 -0.22
CA ARG A 103 -25.95 19.69 0.02
C ARG A 103 -25.74 19.55 1.53
N VAL A 104 -25.80 18.33 2.05
CA VAL A 104 -25.56 18.00 3.45
C VAL A 104 -24.25 17.23 3.55
N LYS A 105 -23.39 17.60 4.50
CA LYS A 105 -22.13 16.90 4.77
C LYS A 105 -22.32 15.97 5.96
N HIS A 106 -22.06 14.68 5.76
CA HIS A 106 -22.06 13.69 6.82
C HIS A 106 -20.63 13.20 7.08
N PRO A 107 -20.27 12.90 8.34
CA PRO A 107 -19.07 12.14 8.64
C PRO A 107 -19.09 10.82 7.87
N ASN A 108 -17.97 10.48 7.24
CA ASN A 108 -17.80 9.21 6.56
C ASN A 108 -16.37 8.74 6.81
N HIS A 109 -16.21 7.65 7.55
CA HIS A 109 -14.92 7.15 7.97
C HIS A 109 -14.57 5.87 7.19
N PRO A 110 -14.20 5.98 5.89
CA PRO A 110 -13.74 4.81 5.16
C PRO A 110 -12.42 4.33 5.76
N TYR A 111 -12.19 3.03 5.78
CA TYR A 111 -10.94 2.44 6.27
C TYR A 111 -10.15 1.81 5.14
N CYS A 112 -8.86 1.59 5.37
CA CYS A 112 -8.00 0.73 4.56
C CYS A 112 -7.36 -0.33 5.45
N ARG A 113 -7.13 -1.52 4.89
CA ARG A 113 -6.40 -2.57 5.58
C ARG A 113 -4.90 -2.34 5.47
N VAL A 114 -4.20 -2.64 6.55
CA VAL A 114 -2.74 -2.53 6.64
C VAL A 114 -2.19 -3.83 7.17
N ILE A 115 -1.28 -4.45 6.42
CA ILE A 115 -0.55 -5.65 6.84
C ILE A 115 0.86 -5.22 7.21
N ILE A 116 1.29 -5.52 8.43
CA ILE A 116 2.65 -5.27 8.89
C ILE A 116 3.33 -6.62 9.08
N ASP A 117 4.41 -6.84 8.34
CA ASP A 117 5.30 -7.98 8.54
C ASP A 117 6.49 -7.54 9.39
N ASN A 118 6.42 -7.83 10.69
CA ASN A 118 7.43 -7.48 11.68
C ASN A 118 8.47 -8.61 11.87
N ARG A 119 8.48 -9.62 11.00
CA ARG A 119 9.50 -10.68 11.03
C ARG A 119 10.87 -10.12 10.71
N GLU A 120 11.89 -10.73 11.31
CA GLU A 120 13.28 -10.35 11.11
C GLU A 120 13.69 -10.54 9.64
N GLY A 121 14.32 -9.53 9.05
CA GLY A 121 14.73 -9.54 7.63
C GLY A 121 13.63 -9.19 6.62
N TYR A 122 12.37 -9.04 7.05
CA TYR A 122 11.25 -8.66 6.19
C TYR A 122 10.95 -7.17 6.33
N GLN A 123 10.39 -6.76 7.48
CA GLN A 123 10.07 -5.38 7.83
C GLN A 123 9.32 -4.63 6.70
N ILE A 124 8.23 -5.22 6.26
CA ILE A 124 7.39 -4.73 5.15
C ILE A 124 6.05 -4.24 5.69
N VAL A 125 5.52 -3.16 5.12
CA VAL A 125 4.14 -2.71 5.33
C VAL A 125 3.42 -2.73 3.98
N ALA A 126 2.29 -3.43 3.92
CA ALA A 126 1.39 -3.41 2.77
C ALA A 126 0.12 -2.62 3.13
N ILE A 127 -0.20 -1.58 2.37
CA ILE A 127 -1.36 -0.71 2.61
C ILE A 127 -2.35 -0.87 1.46
N GLU A 128 -3.59 -1.20 1.79
CA GLU A 128 -4.65 -1.38 0.81
C GLU A 128 -4.96 -0.07 0.06
N LYS A 129 -4.98 -0.14 -1.27
CA LYS A 129 -5.35 0.94 -2.16
C LYS A 129 -6.87 0.91 -2.40
N ASN A 130 -7.59 1.73 -1.64
CA ASN A 130 -9.04 1.90 -1.78
C ASN A 130 -9.44 3.38 -1.67
N ALA A 131 -10.73 3.70 -1.51
CA ALA A 131 -11.20 5.09 -1.45
C ALA A 131 -10.77 5.85 -0.17
N ALA A 132 -10.33 5.14 0.89
CA ALA A 132 -9.80 5.77 2.09
C ALA A 132 -8.56 6.61 1.76
N PHE A 133 -8.34 7.70 2.51
CA PHE A 133 -7.25 8.64 2.27
C PHE A 133 -7.22 9.25 0.85
N SER A 134 -8.38 9.25 0.16
CA SER A 134 -8.51 9.68 -1.24
C SER A 134 -7.72 8.81 -2.24
N GLY A 135 -7.52 7.52 -1.95
CA GLY A 135 -6.72 6.63 -2.80
C GLY A 135 -5.22 6.77 -2.66
N ASP A 136 -4.76 7.62 -1.74
CA ASP A 136 -3.35 7.93 -1.52
C ASP A 136 -2.82 7.16 -0.31
N THR A 137 -2.16 6.03 -0.58
CA THR A 137 -1.58 5.16 0.45
C THR A 137 -0.41 5.81 1.18
N ASP A 138 0.26 6.81 0.59
CA ASP A 138 1.36 7.52 1.26
C ASP A 138 0.85 8.37 2.43
N LYS A 139 -0.39 8.89 2.34
CA LYS A 139 -1.03 9.54 3.48
C LYS A 139 -1.30 8.55 4.62
N ALA A 140 -1.78 7.36 4.30
CA ALA A 140 -1.99 6.30 5.30
C ALA A 140 -0.64 5.88 5.93
N ALA A 141 0.41 5.70 5.13
CA ALA A 141 1.76 5.42 5.60
C ALA A 141 2.28 6.53 6.53
N LEU A 142 2.07 7.80 6.17
CA LEU A 142 2.46 8.94 7.00
C LEU A 142 1.70 8.98 8.33
N VAL A 143 0.42 8.60 8.32
CA VAL A 143 -0.42 8.51 9.52
C VAL A 143 0.11 7.44 10.47
N LEU A 144 0.41 6.25 9.94
CA LEU A 144 1.02 5.16 10.70
C LEU A 144 2.37 5.58 11.27
N GLN A 145 3.27 6.11 10.43
CA GLN A 145 4.60 6.51 10.85
C GLN A 145 4.55 7.54 11.99
N LYS A 146 3.80 8.64 11.81
CA LYS A 146 3.73 9.70 12.83
C LYS A 146 3.00 9.26 14.09
N GLY A 147 1.92 8.50 13.93
CA GLY A 147 1.11 8.01 15.04
C GLY A 147 1.89 7.07 15.94
N PHE A 148 2.60 6.09 15.35
CA PHE A 148 3.41 5.16 16.13
C PHE A 148 4.71 5.79 16.64
N ASN A 149 5.32 6.76 15.94
CA ASN A 149 6.51 7.46 16.45
C ASN A 149 6.23 8.23 17.74
N GLN A 150 5.03 8.79 17.92
CA GLN A 150 4.63 9.40 19.19
C GLN A 150 4.51 8.38 20.33
N LYS A 151 4.16 7.13 20.03
CA LYS A 151 4.10 6.06 21.04
C LYS A 151 5.46 5.45 21.31
N LEU A 152 6.32 5.41 20.29
CA LEU A 152 7.68 4.86 20.35
C LEU A 152 8.69 5.83 20.97
N SER A 153 8.39 7.14 21.01
CA SER A 153 9.27 8.15 21.59
C SER A 153 9.60 7.88 23.06
N VAL A 154 8.66 7.31 23.82
CA VAL A 154 8.85 6.90 25.23
C VAL A 154 9.94 5.82 25.37
N TYR A 155 10.22 5.08 24.30
CA TYR A 155 11.29 4.09 24.22
C TYR A 155 12.55 4.65 23.52
N GLY A 156 12.55 5.92 23.12
CA GLY A 156 13.63 6.55 22.34
C GLY A 156 13.79 5.94 20.95
N ARG A 157 12.70 5.50 20.32
CA ARG A 157 12.72 4.82 19.01
C ARG A 157 11.75 5.48 18.06
N GLU A 158 11.98 5.28 16.77
CA GLU A 158 11.08 5.70 15.72
C GLU A 158 11.03 4.68 14.59
N ILE A 159 9.87 4.57 13.94
CA ILE A 159 9.75 3.90 12.66
C ILE A 159 9.85 4.92 11.53
N VAL A 160 10.50 4.50 10.44
CA VAL A 160 10.57 5.23 9.19
C VAL A 160 9.98 4.34 8.11
N ILE A 161 8.89 4.78 7.48
CA ILE A 161 8.22 4.03 6.42
C ILE A 161 8.61 4.66 5.08
N GLN A 162 9.10 3.82 4.15
CA GLN A 162 9.59 4.24 2.85
C GLN A 162 8.89 3.46 1.75
N PRO A 163 8.34 4.12 0.71
CA PRO A 163 7.70 3.42 -0.39
C PRO A 163 8.70 2.60 -1.19
N LEU A 164 8.28 1.41 -1.62
CA LEU A 164 9.05 0.51 -2.46
C LEU A 164 8.67 0.73 -3.92
N HIS A 165 9.65 1.19 -4.71
CA HIS A 165 9.51 1.34 -6.16
C HIS A 165 10.43 0.38 -6.88
N LYS A 166 9.98 -0.06 -8.05
CA LYS A 166 10.75 -0.99 -8.86
C LYS A 166 12.03 -0.32 -9.35
N LYS A 167 13.18 -1.00 -9.25
CA LYS A 167 14.46 -0.48 -9.77
C LYS A 167 14.42 -0.30 -11.29
N THR A 168 13.70 -1.17 -11.97
CA THR A 168 13.54 -1.16 -13.42
C THR A 168 12.12 -0.74 -13.80
N THR A 169 11.99 -0.09 -14.96
CA THR A 169 10.71 0.11 -15.61
C THR A 169 10.25 -1.13 -16.35
N ASP A 170 11.07 -2.17 -16.49
CA ASP A 170 10.72 -3.36 -17.27
C ASP A 170 9.53 -4.09 -16.66
N PHE A 171 8.50 -4.34 -17.47
CA PHE A 171 7.29 -5.03 -17.04
C PHE A 171 7.53 -6.53 -16.77
N TRP A 172 8.14 -7.21 -17.73
CA TRP A 172 8.27 -8.66 -17.81
C TRP A 172 9.01 -9.37 -16.67
N PRO A 173 10.09 -8.84 -16.07
CA PRO A 173 10.82 -9.56 -15.03
C PRO A 173 9.93 -10.05 -13.88
N VAL A 174 8.98 -9.24 -13.43
CA VAL A 174 8.06 -9.63 -12.34
C VAL A 174 7.08 -10.72 -12.81
N VAL A 175 6.55 -10.60 -14.03
CA VAL A 175 5.64 -11.60 -14.59
C VAL A 175 6.35 -12.95 -14.73
N TRP A 176 7.58 -12.96 -15.26
CA TRP A 176 8.35 -14.18 -15.41
C TRP A 176 8.83 -14.75 -14.08
N ASP A 177 9.21 -13.91 -13.13
CA ASP A 177 9.59 -14.34 -11.79
C ASP A 177 8.44 -15.04 -11.08
N ILE A 178 7.23 -14.49 -11.17
CA ILE A 178 6.05 -15.13 -10.58
C ILE A 178 5.79 -16.50 -11.22
N ARG A 179 5.85 -16.58 -12.56
CA ARG A 179 5.64 -17.85 -13.28
C ARG A 179 6.72 -18.89 -12.95
N LYS A 180 7.99 -18.48 -12.89
CA LYS A 180 9.13 -19.39 -12.72
C LYS A 180 9.38 -19.77 -11.26
N LYS A 181 9.37 -18.80 -10.35
CA LYS A 181 9.70 -19.02 -8.92
C LYS A 181 8.52 -19.62 -8.15
N PHE A 182 7.28 -19.26 -8.51
CA PHE A 182 6.08 -19.71 -7.78
C PHE A 182 5.19 -20.67 -8.57
N ASN A 183 5.61 -21.08 -9.77
CA ASN A 183 4.90 -22.02 -10.64
C ASN A 183 3.41 -21.64 -10.87
N ASP A 184 3.17 -20.34 -11.11
CA ASP A 184 1.83 -19.81 -11.37
C ASP A 184 1.64 -19.43 -12.84
N ARG A 185 0.39 -19.32 -13.28
CA ARG A 185 0.00 -19.04 -14.67
C ARG A 185 -0.85 -17.78 -14.77
N VAL A 186 -0.76 -17.09 -15.91
CA VAL A 186 -1.55 -15.88 -16.16
C VAL A 186 -2.93 -16.25 -16.71
N ARG A 187 -3.98 -15.85 -15.98
CA ARG A 187 -5.38 -16.11 -16.38
C ARG A 187 -5.91 -15.04 -17.33
N PHE A 188 -5.69 -13.78 -16.97
CA PHE A 188 -6.14 -12.64 -17.76
C PHE A 188 -5.30 -11.40 -17.50
N ILE A 189 -5.29 -10.50 -18.47
CA ILE A 189 -4.60 -9.21 -18.42
C ILE A 189 -5.65 -8.12 -18.61
N LYS A 190 -5.61 -7.11 -17.76
CA LYS A 190 -6.53 -5.97 -17.77
C LYS A 190 -5.78 -4.69 -18.07
N LEU A 191 -6.39 -3.84 -18.87
CA LEU A 191 -5.98 -2.46 -19.04
C LEU A 191 -7.09 -1.56 -18.47
N ASP A 192 -6.81 -0.95 -17.33
CA ASP A 192 -7.72 -0.07 -16.61
C ASP A 192 -7.44 1.39 -16.99
N PHE A 193 -8.50 2.15 -17.24
CA PHE A 193 -8.43 3.55 -17.66
C PHE A 193 -8.76 4.44 -16.46
N ARG A 194 -7.77 5.17 -15.91
CA ARG A 194 -7.94 5.99 -14.70
C ARG A 194 -8.75 7.28 -14.92
N GLY A 195 -9.07 7.66 -16.16
CA GLY A 195 -9.92 8.83 -16.46
C GLY A 195 -9.32 10.21 -16.11
N GLU A 196 -8.33 10.29 -15.22
CA GLU A 196 -7.68 11.53 -14.80
C GLU A 196 -6.31 11.72 -15.48
N GLY A 197 -6.20 12.73 -16.36
CA GLY A 197 -4.95 13.11 -17.03
C GLY A 197 -5.19 13.83 -18.37
N GLU A 198 -4.31 14.74 -18.77
CA GLU A 198 -4.36 15.33 -20.11
C GLU A 198 -3.91 14.26 -21.12
N ASN A 199 -4.80 13.83 -22.02
CA ASN A 199 -4.43 12.91 -23.10
C ASN A 199 -3.36 13.59 -23.95
N LYS A 200 -2.14 13.08 -23.98
CA LYS A 200 -1.07 13.73 -24.75
C LYS A 200 -0.86 13.12 -26.12
N SER A 201 -1.25 11.87 -26.35
CA SER A 201 -1.21 11.30 -27.69
C SER A 201 -1.87 9.93 -27.67
N ALA A 202 -3.09 9.79 -28.17
CA ALA A 202 -3.63 8.47 -28.49
C ALA A 202 -4.47 8.58 -29.76
N ASP A 203 -3.95 8.04 -30.87
CA ASP A 203 -4.71 7.94 -32.11
C ASP A 203 -5.94 7.03 -31.95
N GLY A 204 -7.03 7.47 -32.57
CA GLY A 204 -8.22 6.68 -32.90
C GLY A 204 -9.05 6.15 -31.73
N LEU A 205 -8.83 4.90 -31.33
CA LEU A 205 -9.77 4.13 -30.51
C LEU A 205 -9.60 4.35 -29.00
N MET A 206 -8.36 4.46 -28.53
CA MET A 206 -8.06 4.62 -27.09
C MET A 206 -8.48 6.00 -26.58
N ALA A 207 -8.29 7.04 -27.39
CA ALA A 207 -8.81 8.38 -27.09
C ALA A 207 -10.34 8.39 -27.04
N LEU A 208 -11.01 7.66 -27.95
CA LEU A 208 -12.46 7.55 -27.96
C LEU A 208 -12.99 6.85 -26.71
N ILE A 209 -12.43 5.68 -26.35
CA ILE A 209 -12.81 4.94 -25.14
C ILE A 209 -12.60 5.81 -23.89
N THR A 210 -11.47 6.52 -23.82
CA THR A 210 -11.18 7.44 -22.70
C THR A 210 -12.17 8.60 -22.65
N GLN A 211 -12.55 9.18 -23.79
CA GLN A 211 -13.56 10.23 -23.84
C GLN A 211 -14.95 9.72 -23.47
N LEU A 212 -15.31 8.50 -23.89
CA LEU A 212 -16.58 7.86 -23.52
C LEU A 212 -16.64 7.64 -22.00
N ALA A 213 -15.58 7.07 -21.41
CA ALA A 213 -15.45 6.88 -19.97
C ALA A 213 -15.66 8.19 -19.20
N ARG A 214 -14.99 9.27 -19.63
CA ARG A 214 -15.12 10.60 -19.02
C ARG A 214 -16.51 11.21 -19.18
N LYS A 215 -17.08 11.18 -20.39
CA LYS A 215 -18.40 11.77 -20.68
C LYS A 215 -19.53 11.02 -20.00
N GLY A 216 -19.38 9.71 -19.87
CA GLY A 216 -20.36 8.82 -19.24
C GLY A 216 -20.22 8.69 -17.73
N ASP A 217 -19.22 9.32 -17.10
CA ASP A 217 -18.85 9.11 -15.69
C ASP A 217 -18.73 7.61 -15.35
N CYS A 218 -18.06 6.87 -16.23
CA CYS A 218 -17.94 5.42 -16.15
C CYS A 218 -16.48 4.96 -16.29
N ALA A 219 -16.16 3.80 -15.71
CA ALA A 219 -14.86 3.15 -15.91
C ALA A 219 -14.88 2.36 -17.22
N ALA A 220 -13.80 2.46 -18.01
CA ALA A 220 -13.55 1.59 -19.15
C ALA A 220 -12.56 0.49 -18.76
N LEU A 221 -12.74 -0.69 -19.33
CA LEU A 221 -11.91 -1.87 -19.10
C LEU A 221 -11.69 -2.59 -20.43
N LEU A 222 -10.44 -2.94 -20.72
CA LEU A 222 -10.09 -3.92 -21.74
C LEU A 222 -9.52 -5.16 -21.02
N GLU A 223 -10.08 -6.33 -21.30
CA GLU A 223 -9.64 -7.60 -20.71
C GLU A 223 -9.23 -8.57 -21.82
N LEU A 224 -8.02 -9.12 -21.72
CA LEU A 224 -7.56 -10.26 -22.49
C LEU A 224 -7.62 -11.48 -21.59
N SER A 225 -8.37 -12.49 -21.97
CA SER A 225 -8.52 -13.75 -21.22
C SER A 225 -8.13 -14.95 -22.08
N HIS A 226 -7.74 -16.04 -21.43
CA HIS A 226 -7.46 -17.29 -22.14
C HIS A 226 -8.72 -17.82 -22.84
N LYS A 227 -8.55 -18.43 -24.02
CA LYS A 227 -9.69 -19.05 -24.73
C LYS A 227 -10.23 -20.26 -23.95
N PRO A 228 -11.52 -20.59 -24.09
CA PRO A 228 -12.08 -21.83 -23.57
C PRO A 228 -11.26 -23.04 -24.06
N GLY A 229 -10.85 -23.92 -23.14
CA GLY A 229 -10.01 -25.09 -23.43
C GLY A 229 -8.49 -24.85 -23.36
N SER A 230 -8.04 -23.61 -23.23
CA SER A 230 -6.63 -23.29 -22.92
C SER A 230 -6.46 -22.98 -21.44
N PRO A 231 -5.39 -23.45 -20.77
CA PRO A 231 -5.18 -23.23 -19.34
C PRO A 231 -4.63 -21.84 -18.99
N GLU A 232 -4.00 -21.13 -19.95
CA GLU A 232 -3.41 -19.81 -19.75
C GLU A 232 -3.37 -19.00 -21.07
N ILE A 233 -3.02 -17.71 -20.95
CA ILE A 233 -2.74 -16.84 -22.10
C ILE A 233 -1.36 -17.16 -22.68
N ASN A 234 -1.25 -17.16 -24.02
CA ASN A 234 0.03 -17.28 -24.70
C ASN A 234 0.83 -15.97 -24.59
N LEU A 235 1.66 -15.86 -23.55
CA LEU A 235 2.48 -14.68 -23.30
C LEU A 235 3.66 -14.53 -24.28
N GLN A 236 4.08 -15.61 -24.94
CA GLN A 236 5.20 -15.56 -25.89
C GLN A 236 4.82 -14.78 -27.15
N GLU A 237 3.63 -15.08 -27.69
CA GLU A 237 3.11 -14.36 -28.86
C GLU A 237 2.72 -12.91 -28.54
N LEU A 238 2.28 -12.64 -27.31
CA LEU A 238 1.89 -11.29 -26.87
C LEU A 238 3.05 -10.45 -26.33
N HIS A 239 4.28 -10.98 -26.37
CA HIS A 239 5.42 -10.37 -25.68
C HIS A 239 5.65 -8.92 -26.12
N ASP A 240 5.77 -8.69 -27.42
CA ASP A 240 6.15 -7.39 -27.98
C ASP A 240 4.99 -6.39 -27.86
N ASP A 241 3.75 -6.83 -28.11
CA ASP A 241 2.55 -6.00 -27.99
C ASP A 241 2.33 -5.51 -26.55
N LEU A 242 2.45 -6.41 -25.57
CA LEU A 242 2.31 -6.05 -24.15
C LEU A 242 3.48 -5.18 -23.66
N THR A 243 4.68 -5.36 -24.22
CA THR A 243 5.81 -4.45 -23.95
C THR A 243 5.49 -3.04 -24.42
N HIS A 244 4.89 -2.91 -25.61
CA HIS A 244 4.47 -1.62 -26.14
C HIS A 244 3.36 -0.98 -25.29
N ILE A 245 2.35 -1.77 -24.88
CA ILE A 245 1.28 -1.30 -24.00
C ILE A 245 1.83 -0.87 -22.63
N ALA A 246 2.76 -1.63 -22.06
CA ALA A 246 3.42 -1.27 -20.80
C ALA A 246 4.14 0.09 -20.91
N ALA A 247 4.87 0.32 -22.01
CA ALA A 247 5.52 1.61 -22.26
C ALA A 247 4.51 2.77 -22.36
N ILE A 248 3.37 2.56 -23.01
CA ILE A 248 2.27 3.55 -23.07
C ILE A 248 1.73 3.84 -21.66
N CYS A 249 1.54 2.82 -20.82
CA CYS A 249 1.06 2.99 -19.44
C CYS A 249 1.99 3.88 -18.60
N LEU A 250 3.32 3.74 -18.78
CA LEU A 250 4.30 4.61 -18.12
C LEU A 250 4.28 6.04 -18.67
N ASN A 251 4.18 6.21 -19.98
CA ASN A 251 4.30 7.53 -20.63
C ASN A 251 3.06 8.42 -20.44
N GLU A 252 1.87 7.85 -20.63
CA GLU A 252 0.62 8.62 -20.57
C GLU A 252 0.11 8.78 -19.14
N GLY A 253 0.46 7.85 -18.25
CA GLY A 253 0.13 7.92 -16.82
C GLY A 253 -1.36 7.75 -16.47
N ILE A 254 -2.23 7.55 -17.47
CA ILE A 254 -3.68 7.39 -17.34
C ILE A 254 -4.14 5.93 -17.42
N PHE A 255 -3.23 5.00 -17.73
CA PHE A 255 -3.52 3.58 -17.86
C PHE A 255 -2.78 2.77 -16.79
N ASP A 256 -3.42 1.72 -16.31
CA ASP A 256 -2.74 0.65 -15.59
C ASP A 256 -2.89 -0.67 -16.31
N LEU A 257 -1.77 -1.36 -16.42
CA LEU A 257 -1.72 -2.73 -16.87
C LEU A 257 -1.74 -3.66 -15.64
N THR A 258 -2.78 -4.47 -15.51
CA THR A 258 -2.92 -5.42 -14.40
C THR A 258 -2.87 -6.85 -14.92
N VAL A 259 -1.94 -7.65 -14.40
CA VAL A 259 -1.79 -9.08 -14.72
C VAL A 259 -2.38 -9.90 -13.60
N HIS A 260 -3.35 -10.76 -13.91
CA HIS A 260 -3.96 -11.68 -12.95
C HIS A 260 -3.40 -13.09 -13.11
N PHE A 261 -2.89 -13.62 -12.01
CA PHE A 261 -2.39 -14.98 -11.89
C PHE A 261 -3.46 -15.91 -11.32
N ALA A 262 -3.24 -17.22 -11.32
CA ALA A 262 -4.23 -18.16 -10.84
C ALA A 262 -4.29 -18.23 -9.30
N HIS A 263 -3.15 -18.06 -8.61
CA HIS A 263 -3.07 -18.24 -7.15
C HIS A 263 -2.29 -17.13 -6.44
N PHE A 264 -1.43 -16.41 -7.14
CA PHE A 264 -0.60 -15.35 -6.60
C PHE A 264 -1.39 -14.04 -6.38
N GLY A 265 -2.52 -13.89 -7.08
CA GLY A 265 -3.35 -12.69 -7.09
C GLY A 265 -3.11 -11.85 -8.34
N CYS A 266 -2.82 -10.55 -8.20
CA CYS A 266 -2.44 -9.72 -9.36
C CYS A 266 -1.19 -8.88 -9.14
N TYR A 267 -0.58 -8.50 -10.25
CA TYR A 267 0.47 -7.49 -10.33
C TYR A 267 -0.05 -6.31 -11.14
N ARG A 268 -0.02 -5.11 -10.57
CA ARG A 268 -0.42 -3.88 -11.26
C ARG A 268 0.82 -3.07 -11.61
N TYR A 269 0.89 -2.64 -12.86
CA TYR A 269 2.01 -1.92 -13.45
C TYR A 269 1.51 -0.64 -14.13
N GLY A 270 2.22 0.47 -13.94
CA GLY A 270 1.81 1.77 -14.49
C GLY A 270 2.57 2.96 -13.91
N ALA A 271 1.97 4.13 -14.05
CA ALA A 271 2.56 5.47 -13.87
C ALA A 271 3.33 5.72 -12.56
N ASP A 272 2.97 5.01 -11.49
CA ASP A 272 3.58 5.22 -10.18
C ASP A 272 4.80 4.31 -9.93
N ILE A 273 5.09 3.32 -10.79
CA ILE A 273 6.16 2.29 -10.66
C ILE A 273 6.29 1.68 -9.25
N MET A 274 5.25 1.82 -8.45
CA MET A 274 5.20 1.37 -7.08
C MET A 274 4.95 -0.14 -7.07
N ALA A 275 5.42 -0.82 -6.03
CA ALA A 275 5.03 -2.21 -5.80
C ALA A 275 3.53 -2.28 -5.49
N GLN A 276 2.73 -2.70 -6.47
CA GLN A 276 1.28 -2.87 -6.35
C GLN A 276 0.90 -4.32 -6.63
N PHE A 277 0.51 -5.06 -5.59
CA PHE A 277 0.09 -6.46 -5.70
C PHE A 277 -1.25 -6.69 -5.03
N GLY A 278 -2.10 -7.52 -5.65
CA GLY A 278 -3.37 -7.93 -5.08
C GLY A 278 -3.32 -9.35 -4.53
N ILE A 279 -4.18 -9.63 -3.56
CA ILE A 279 -4.39 -10.95 -2.95
C ILE A 279 -5.90 -11.21 -2.87
N GLU A 280 -6.30 -12.49 -2.87
CA GLU A 280 -7.68 -12.91 -2.67
C GLU A 280 -8.22 -12.45 -1.29
N GLU A 281 -9.51 -12.10 -1.25
CA GLU A 281 -10.16 -11.56 -0.05
C GLU A 281 -10.22 -12.62 1.06
N GLU A 282 -10.42 -13.87 0.65
CA GLU A 282 -10.47 -15.06 1.48
C GLU A 282 -9.18 -15.27 2.26
N ALA A 283 -8.01 -14.95 1.67
CA ALA A 283 -6.72 -15.06 2.36
C ALA A 283 -6.56 -14.03 3.49
N ILE A 284 -7.23 -12.88 3.39
CA ILE A 284 -7.24 -11.85 4.43
C ILE A 284 -8.26 -12.19 5.51
N SER A 285 -9.48 -12.57 5.13
CA SER A 285 -10.57 -12.82 6.07
C SER A 285 -10.37 -14.07 6.93
N SER A 286 -9.65 -15.08 6.40
CA SER A 286 -9.28 -16.29 7.13
C SER A 286 -8.05 -16.14 8.03
N PHE A 287 -7.32 -15.02 7.94
CA PHE A 287 -6.07 -14.83 8.67
C PHE A 287 -6.27 -14.85 10.19
N GLY A 288 -5.49 -15.66 10.88
CA GLY A 288 -5.61 -15.87 12.33
C GLY A 288 -6.75 -16.81 12.76
N VAL A 289 -7.49 -17.38 11.80
CA VAL A 289 -8.59 -18.31 12.06
C VAL A 289 -8.32 -19.68 11.43
N GLU A 290 -8.07 -19.72 10.11
CA GLU A 290 -7.92 -20.97 9.37
C GLU A 290 -6.49 -21.19 8.90
N LEU A 291 -5.90 -22.31 9.31
CA LEU A 291 -4.58 -22.75 8.85
C LEU A 291 -4.71 -23.52 7.54
N LEU A 292 -3.80 -23.26 6.61
CA LEU A 292 -3.55 -24.15 5.48
C LEU A 292 -2.85 -25.40 6.00
N SER A 293 -3.51 -26.54 5.80
CA SER A 293 -2.86 -27.84 5.97
C SER A 293 -1.87 -28.04 4.82
N CYS A 294 -0.57 -28.08 5.14
CA CYS A 294 0.45 -28.45 4.17
C CYS A 294 0.58 -29.98 4.20
N PHE A 295 0.35 -30.65 3.06
CA PHE A 295 0.60 -32.10 2.93
C PHE A 295 2.10 -32.41 2.80
N ASP A 296 2.91 -31.36 2.68
CA ASP A 296 4.28 -31.35 2.18
C ASP A 296 5.33 -31.37 3.31
N GLY A 297 4.91 -31.59 4.56
CA GLY A 297 5.80 -31.62 5.74
C GLY A 297 6.20 -30.25 6.30
N ASN A 298 5.75 -29.16 5.70
CA ASN A 298 5.87 -27.82 6.28
C ASN A 298 4.89 -27.63 7.44
N SER A 299 5.27 -26.83 8.44
CA SER A 299 4.38 -26.44 9.52
C SER A 299 3.14 -25.74 8.95
N PRO A 300 1.92 -26.04 9.47
CA PRO A 300 0.72 -25.37 9.00
C PRO A 300 0.87 -23.86 9.17
N THR A 301 0.47 -23.10 8.14
CA THR A 301 0.61 -21.65 8.09
C THR A 301 -0.62 -21.02 7.43
N PHE A 302 -0.69 -19.70 7.39
CA PHE A 302 -1.82 -18.96 6.81
C PHE A 302 -1.54 -18.58 5.36
N ALA A 303 -2.59 -18.51 4.53
CA ALA A 303 -2.49 -18.07 3.14
C ALA A 303 -1.83 -16.69 3.01
N LEU A 304 -2.18 -15.77 3.92
CA LEU A 304 -1.59 -14.43 3.98
C LEU A 304 -0.08 -14.46 4.24
N ILE A 305 0.39 -15.36 5.11
CA ILE A 305 1.81 -15.46 5.45
C ILE A 305 2.60 -16.01 4.26
N GLN A 306 2.09 -17.08 3.63
CA GLN A 306 2.71 -17.59 2.39
C GLN A 306 2.76 -16.51 1.30
N TRP A 307 1.74 -15.67 1.20
CA TRP A 307 1.75 -14.56 0.27
C TRP A 307 2.80 -13.51 0.64
N MET A 308 2.93 -13.14 1.92
CA MET A 308 3.99 -12.23 2.39
C MET A 308 5.40 -12.79 2.17
N ASP A 309 5.60 -14.11 2.28
CA ASP A 309 6.86 -14.77 1.91
C ASP A 309 7.20 -14.61 0.43
N LYS A 310 6.21 -14.81 -0.45
CA LYS A 310 6.37 -14.56 -1.88
C LYS A 310 6.66 -13.08 -2.17
N MET A 311 5.98 -12.16 -1.48
CA MET A 311 6.22 -10.72 -1.61
C MET A 311 7.65 -10.36 -1.22
N ASN A 312 8.15 -10.89 -0.10
CA ASN A 312 9.51 -10.61 0.35
C ASN A 312 10.56 -11.01 -0.69
N GLU A 313 10.38 -12.15 -1.37
CA GLU A 313 11.27 -12.58 -2.46
C GLU A 313 11.22 -11.63 -3.67
N ILE A 314 10.05 -11.18 -4.09
CA ILE A 314 9.92 -10.25 -5.23
C ILE A 314 10.44 -8.85 -4.88
N LEU A 315 10.18 -8.38 -3.66
CA LEU A 315 10.50 -7.02 -3.23
C LEU A 315 12.02 -6.79 -3.01
N LYS A 316 12.86 -7.83 -3.08
CA LYS A 316 14.33 -7.69 -3.09
C LYS A 316 14.84 -6.85 -4.27
N ASP A 317 14.12 -6.88 -5.39
CA ASP A 317 14.45 -6.13 -6.61
C ASP A 317 13.88 -4.70 -6.61
N TYR A 318 13.24 -4.29 -5.52
CA TYR A 318 12.71 -2.95 -5.33
C TYR A 318 13.69 -2.09 -4.51
N ALA A 319 13.61 -0.78 -4.70
CA ALA A 319 14.42 0.20 -3.99
C ALA A 319 13.53 1.10 -3.13
N ASN A 320 14.06 1.48 -1.97
CA ASN A 320 13.44 2.49 -1.11
C ASN A 320 13.59 3.86 -1.79
N THR A 321 12.49 4.58 -2.00
CA THR A 321 12.54 5.92 -2.56
C THR A 321 12.29 6.97 -1.49
N GLY A 322 13.36 7.47 -0.87
CA GLY A 322 13.33 8.66 -0.02
C GLY A 322 12.29 8.68 1.11
N ILE A 323 12.10 9.85 1.72
CA ILE A 323 11.15 10.07 2.83
C ILE A 323 9.79 10.46 2.25
N LEU A 324 8.70 9.94 2.82
CA LEU A 324 7.33 10.35 2.52
C LEU A 324 7.19 11.88 2.58
N GLN A 325 7.06 12.54 1.44
CA GLN A 325 6.82 13.98 1.40
C GLN A 325 5.32 14.26 1.52
N LYS A 326 4.94 15.21 2.38
CA LYS A 326 3.59 15.80 2.35
C LYS A 326 3.38 16.36 0.94
N GLY A 327 2.49 15.75 0.16
CA GLY A 327 2.18 16.17 -1.19
C GLY A 327 1.84 17.66 -1.25
N ARG A 328 2.82 18.50 -1.61
CA ARG A 328 2.54 19.79 -2.21
C ARG A 328 2.15 19.47 -3.65
N LYS A 329 0.86 19.57 -3.98
CA LYS A 329 0.46 19.75 -5.37
C LYS A 329 1.31 20.91 -5.90
N LYS A 330 2.27 20.63 -6.78
CA LYS A 330 2.93 21.69 -7.56
C LYS A 330 1.81 22.34 -8.35
N GLY A 331 1.31 23.47 -7.87
CA GLY A 331 0.40 24.31 -8.63
C GLY A 331 1.03 24.61 -9.99
N PRO A 332 0.22 24.86 -11.02
CA PRO A 332 0.74 25.15 -12.35
C PRO A 332 1.72 26.32 -12.22
N ARG A 333 2.97 26.10 -12.66
CA ARG A 333 3.93 27.19 -12.84
C ARG A 333 3.27 28.18 -13.79
N ARG A 334 2.75 29.29 -13.26
CA ARG A 334 2.44 30.46 -14.08
C ARG A 334 3.74 30.81 -14.78
N LYS A 335 3.81 30.55 -16.09
CA LYS A 335 4.80 31.20 -16.94
C LYS A 335 4.51 32.69 -16.80
N ALA A 336 5.47 33.42 -16.25
CA ALA A 336 5.45 34.87 -16.34
C ALA A 336 5.50 35.21 -17.84
N CYS A 337 4.52 35.98 -18.29
CA CYS A 337 4.58 36.65 -19.59
C CYS A 337 5.62 37.78 -19.53
#